data_AF-A0A8J2MPT6-F1
#
_entry.id   AF-A0A8J2MPT6-F1
#
_cell.length_a   1.000
_cell.length_b   1.000
_cell.length_c   1.000
_cell.angle_alpha   90.00
_cell.angle_beta   90.00
_cell.angle_gamma   90.00
#
_symmetry.space_group_name_H-M   'P 1'
#
loop_
_entity.id
_entity.type
_entity.pdbx_description
1 polymer ?
#
loop_
_entity_poly.entity_id
_entity_poly.type
_entity_poly.pdbx_seq_one_letter_code
_entity_poly.pdbx_strand_id
1 'polypeptide(L)'
;MNVKGLIPRIIRGLEPDFLYPLENVTIPQGRDATFTCVVNNLGGYRVSPSSYTSGDHSGGKTTRVAWIKADTKAILAIHEHVITNNARLSVTHNDYNTWTLHIKNAKQEDRGLYMCQVNTDPMKSQSAFLEVVIPPDIISEETSGDMMVPEGSSAKLTCKARGYPKPEIVWRREDRGDIIVRDINGGTKIRQTSVQGEILILTKITRSEMGTYMCIASNGVPPSVSKQMMLHVNFHPMIQVPNQLVGAPAGTNVTLICQVEASPKAINYWTRETGEMIITNHKYTMSEERMSDYSVQMRLIIRNLQKTDLGGYKCISKNSIGEAESNIRLYDMDLTEHSRKNNEVPNEDGSSESREHHGHRLNRIYQGSLRESGSTGQTPLDTEGTSAATTIIKSFPKLSIILIIHYTLNIIHNVIT
;
A
#
# COMPACT_ATOMS: atom_id res chain seq x y z
N MET A 1 -22.36 -82.86 44.56
CA MET A 1 -22.68 -81.56 45.19
C MET A 1 -22.09 -80.45 44.34
N ASN A 2 -22.82 -79.37 44.10
CA ASN A 2 -22.40 -78.26 43.25
C ASN A 2 -21.49 -77.30 44.05
N VAL A 3 -20.20 -77.21 43.71
CA VAL A 3 -19.32 -76.15 44.24
C VAL A 3 -19.25 -75.04 43.20
N LYS A 4 -20.01 -73.96 43.43
CA LYS A 4 -19.97 -72.77 42.57
C LYS A 4 -18.61 -72.10 42.69
N GLY A 5 -17.78 -72.22 41.65
CA GLY A 5 -16.61 -71.38 41.48
C GLY A 5 -17.05 -69.91 41.32
N LEU A 6 -16.74 -69.08 42.31
CA LEU A 6 -16.94 -67.64 42.22
C LEU A 6 -15.96 -67.06 41.19
N ILE A 7 -16.48 -66.65 40.03
CA ILE A 7 -15.73 -65.84 39.08
C ILE A 7 -15.39 -64.51 39.79
N PRO A 8 -14.11 -64.14 39.93
CA PRO A 8 -13.76 -62.85 40.51
C PRO A 8 -14.30 -61.74 39.61
N ARG A 9 -15.14 -60.85 40.17
CA ARG A 9 -15.59 -59.66 39.46
C ARG A 9 -14.36 -58.81 39.12
N ILE A 10 -14.04 -58.73 37.83
CA ILE A 10 -13.12 -57.71 37.33
C ILE A 10 -13.77 -56.35 37.61
N ILE A 11 -13.27 -55.65 38.61
CA ILE A 11 -13.52 -54.22 38.75
C ILE A 11 -12.78 -53.59 37.57
N ARG A 12 -13.53 -53.23 36.51
CA ARG A 12 -12.99 -52.47 35.38
C ARG A 12 -12.65 -51.07 35.88
N GLY A 13 -11.42 -50.90 36.39
CA GLY A 13 -10.80 -49.59 36.48
C GLY A 13 -10.85 -48.96 35.09
N LEU A 14 -11.37 -47.74 35.00
CA LEU A 14 -11.55 -47.07 33.71
C LEU A 14 -10.17 -46.90 33.05
N GLU A 15 -10.09 -47.21 31.77
CA GLU A 15 -8.84 -47.11 31.01
C GLU A 15 -8.47 -45.63 30.80
N PRO A 16 -7.18 -45.26 30.82
CA PRO A 16 -6.75 -43.90 30.48
C PRO A 16 -7.13 -43.55 29.05
N ASP A 17 -7.68 -42.37 28.83
CA ASP A 17 -8.09 -41.92 27.50
C ASP A 17 -8.02 -40.39 27.37
N PHE A 18 -7.79 -39.90 26.15
CA PHE A 18 -7.71 -38.46 25.90
C PHE A 18 -9.11 -37.83 25.91
N LEU A 19 -9.30 -36.79 26.71
CA LEU A 19 -10.59 -36.11 26.80
C LEU A 19 -10.85 -35.17 25.60
N TYR A 20 -9.77 -34.58 25.07
CA TYR A 20 -9.79 -33.66 23.93
C TYR A 20 -8.58 -33.94 23.02
N PRO A 21 -8.73 -33.77 21.69
CA PRO A 21 -7.61 -33.85 20.76
C PRO A 21 -6.58 -32.76 21.06
N LEU A 22 -5.29 -33.07 20.85
CA LEU A 22 -4.23 -32.08 20.97
C LEU A 22 -4.29 -31.10 19.79
N GLU A 23 -4.38 -29.81 20.08
CA GLU A 23 -4.54 -28.76 19.06
C GLU A 23 -3.19 -28.28 18.50
N ASN A 24 -3.17 -27.94 17.20
CA ASN A 24 -2.02 -27.30 16.56
C ASN A 24 -1.83 -25.88 17.10
N VAL A 25 -0.57 -25.48 17.28
CA VAL A 25 -0.20 -24.17 17.82
C VAL A 25 0.62 -23.41 16.79
N THR A 26 0.17 -22.19 16.45
CA THR A 26 0.92 -21.27 15.58
C THR A 26 1.32 -20.04 16.38
N ILE A 27 2.62 -19.75 16.46
CA ILE A 27 3.15 -18.62 17.24
C ILE A 27 4.30 -17.89 16.51
N PRO A 28 4.45 -16.56 16.72
CA PRO A 28 5.64 -15.85 16.27
C PRO A 28 6.92 -16.34 16.98
N GLN A 29 8.04 -16.37 16.26
CA GLN A 29 9.36 -16.57 16.85
C GLN A 29 9.59 -15.61 18.02
N GLY A 30 10.18 -16.13 19.10
CA GLY A 30 10.43 -15.39 20.33
C GLY A 30 9.26 -15.37 21.32
N ARG A 31 8.10 -15.93 20.97
CA ARG A 31 6.97 -16.13 21.90
C ARG A 31 7.02 -17.50 22.56
N ASP A 32 6.28 -17.64 23.65
CA ASP A 32 6.15 -18.90 24.37
C ASP A 32 5.03 -19.74 23.74
N ALA A 33 5.30 -21.01 23.43
CA ALA A 33 4.28 -21.98 23.02
C ALA A 33 3.84 -22.82 24.21
N THR A 34 2.62 -23.36 24.16
CA THR A 34 2.11 -24.27 25.18
C THR A 34 1.20 -25.33 24.54
N PHE A 35 1.46 -26.59 24.85
CA PHE A 35 0.62 -27.73 24.48
C PHE A 35 -0.02 -28.33 25.73
N THR A 36 -1.33 -28.53 25.71
CA THR A 36 -2.10 -29.05 26.85
C THR A 36 -2.74 -30.38 26.49
N CYS A 37 -2.39 -31.43 27.23
CA CYS A 37 -2.89 -32.78 27.06
C CYS A 37 -3.75 -33.17 28.25
N VAL A 38 -5.02 -33.48 28.02
CA VAL A 38 -5.97 -33.86 29.08
C VAL A 38 -6.29 -35.35 28.96
N VAL A 39 -5.92 -36.12 29.99
CA VAL A 39 -6.05 -37.58 30.05
C VAL A 39 -6.92 -37.95 31.24
N ASN A 40 -8.05 -38.61 31.00
CA ASN A 40 -8.93 -39.10 32.05
C ASN A 40 -8.39 -40.39 32.68
N ASN A 41 -8.88 -40.75 33.87
CA ASN A 41 -8.63 -42.02 34.57
C ASN A 41 -7.16 -42.37 34.92
N LEU A 42 -6.23 -41.43 34.82
CA LEU A 42 -4.79 -41.63 35.13
C LEU A 42 -4.54 -42.35 36.47
N GLY A 43 -5.20 -41.90 37.54
CA GLY A 43 -5.01 -42.45 38.90
C GLY A 43 -5.74 -43.76 39.19
N GLY A 44 -6.67 -44.20 38.34
CA GLY A 44 -7.49 -45.40 38.56
C GLY A 44 -6.92 -46.68 37.94
N TYR A 45 -6.05 -46.55 36.95
CA TYR A 45 -5.54 -47.68 36.17
C TYR A 45 -4.32 -48.32 36.85
N ARG A 46 -4.58 -49.31 37.72
CA ARG A 46 -3.56 -50.26 38.18
C ARG A 46 -3.58 -51.49 37.28
N VAL A 47 -2.50 -51.74 36.55
CA VAL A 47 -2.31 -53.02 35.86
C VAL A 47 -2.13 -54.12 36.90
N SER A 48 -3.15 -54.95 37.08
CA SER A 48 -3.07 -56.14 37.95
C SER A 48 -1.99 -57.09 37.42
N PRO A 49 -0.98 -57.49 38.23
CA PRO A 49 -0.05 -58.53 37.84
C PRO A 49 -0.81 -59.86 37.66
N SER A 50 -0.64 -60.51 36.50
CA SER A 50 -1.20 -61.84 36.23
C SER A 50 -0.44 -62.98 36.91
N SER A 51 0.40 -62.67 37.90
CA SER A 51 1.13 -63.65 38.71
C SER A 51 1.18 -63.21 40.17
N TYR A 52 0.65 -64.08 41.04
CA TYR A 52 0.81 -63.99 42.49
C TYR A 52 2.24 -64.46 42.84
N THR A 53 3.11 -63.55 43.24
CA THR A 53 4.21 -63.87 44.16
C THR A 53 4.26 -62.80 45.25
N SER A 54 4.32 -63.25 46.50
CA SER A 54 4.24 -62.41 47.68
C SER A 54 5.61 -61.84 48.03
N GLY A 55 5.74 -60.51 48.11
CA GLY A 55 6.90 -59.87 48.74
C GLY A 55 7.52 -58.67 48.04
N ASP A 56 6.73 -57.66 47.66
CA ASP A 56 7.27 -56.30 47.50
C ASP A 56 6.24 -55.24 47.95
N HIS A 57 6.74 -54.20 48.62
CA HIS A 57 5.97 -53.07 49.15
C HIS A 57 6.14 -51.81 48.28
N SER A 58 6.04 -51.93 46.95
CA SER A 58 5.81 -50.79 46.05
C SER A 58 5.43 -51.25 44.64
N GLY A 59 4.95 -50.34 43.78
CA GLY A 59 4.94 -50.60 42.34
C GLY A 59 3.66 -51.15 41.70
N GLY A 60 2.47 -50.72 42.14
CA GLY A 60 1.34 -50.71 41.21
C GLY A 60 1.71 -49.83 40.00
N LYS A 61 1.67 -50.35 38.76
CA LYS A 61 2.06 -49.60 37.56
C LYS A 61 1.25 -48.29 37.49
N THR A 62 1.90 -47.16 37.76
CA THR A 62 1.29 -45.83 37.67
C THR A 62 1.23 -45.39 36.21
N THR A 63 0.05 -45.00 35.74
CA THR A 63 -0.07 -44.35 34.43
C THR A 63 0.67 -43.01 34.46
N ARG A 64 1.50 -42.76 33.46
CA ARG A 64 2.29 -41.53 33.30
C ARG A 64 2.12 -40.99 31.88
N VAL A 65 2.10 -39.67 31.79
CA VAL A 65 2.14 -38.93 30.53
C VAL A 65 3.59 -38.59 30.18
N ALA A 66 3.95 -38.68 28.91
CA ALA A 66 5.24 -38.27 28.38
C ALA A 66 5.05 -37.30 27.21
N TRP A 67 5.97 -36.34 27.10
CA TRP A 67 6.06 -35.41 25.98
C TRP A 67 7.26 -35.77 25.11
N ILE A 68 7.03 -35.92 23.81
CA ILE A 68 8.04 -36.36 22.83
C ILE A 68 7.96 -35.43 21.61
N LYS A 69 9.10 -34.94 21.10
CA LYS A 69 9.15 -34.29 19.79
C LYS A 69 9.16 -35.39 18.73
N ALA A 70 8.02 -35.61 18.08
CA ALA A 70 7.75 -36.82 17.29
C ALA A 70 8.60 -36.91 16.02
N ASP A 71 8.99 -35.77 15.45
CA ASP A 71 9.84 -35.67 14.25
C ASP A 71 11.25 -36.23 14.46
N THR A 72 11.83 -35.94 15.62
CA THR A 72 13.20 -36.28 16.04
C THR A 72 13.23 -37.47 17.00
N LYS A 73 12.06 -37.93 17.44
CA LYS A 73 11.85 -38.98 18.45
C LYS A 73 12.49 -38.64 19.81
N ALA A 74 12.76 -37.35 20.05
CA ALA A 74 13.40 -36.88 21.27
C ALA A 74 12.40 -36.87 22.44
N ILE A 75 12.72 -37.60 23.50
CA ILE A 75 11.96 -37.55 24.76
C ILE A 75 12.22 -36.19 25.41
N LEU A 76 11.16 -35.40 25.62
CA LEU A 76 11.23 -34.07 26.21
C LEU A 76 11.03 -34.14 27.72
N ALA A 77 9.99 -34.84 28.16
CA ALA A 77 9.64 -35.01 29.56
C ALA A 77 8.86 -36.31 29.79
N ILE A 78 8.95 -36.85 31.01
CA ILE A 78 8.15 -37.98 31.48
C ILE A 78 7.61 -37.59 32.85
N HIS A 79 6.28 -37.54 32.99
CA HIS A 79 5.61 -37.07 34.19
C HIS A 79 6.11 -35.65 34.54
N GLU A 80 6.53 -35.41 35.77
CA GLU A 80 7.06 -34.11 36.24
C GLU A 80 8.49 -33.82 35.75
N HIS A 81 9.22 -34.83 35.26
CA HIS A 81 10.65 -34.73 34.98
C HIS A 81 10.90 -34.36 33.51
N VAL A 82 11.52 -33.19 33.31
CA VAL A 82 12.10 -32.80 32.02
C VAL A 82 13.37 -33.63 31.79
N ILE A 83 13.42 -34.36 30.68
CA ILE A 83 14.52 -35.28 30.30
C ILE A 83 15.50 -34.60 29.33
N THR A 84 15.01 -33.65 28.53
CA THR A 84 15.81 -32.89 27.57
C THR A 84 16.65 -31.82 28.24
N ASN A 85 17.88 -31.61 27.75
CA ASN A 85 18.79 -30.55 28.21
C ASN A 85 18.38 -29.15 27.72
N ASN A 86 17.29 -29.01 26.95
CA ASN A 86 16.80 -27.72 26.48
C ASN A 86 16.09 -26.95 27.62
N ALA A 87 16.83 -26.05 28.29
CA ALA A 87 16.35 -25.22 29.40
C ALA A 87 15.15 -24.30 29.07
N ARG A 88 14.71 -24.22 27.80
CA ARG A 88 13.49 -23.51 27.40
C ARG A 88 12.22 -24.35 27.58
N LEU A 89 12.36 -25.66 27.80
CA LEU A 89 11.25 -26.59 27.98
C LEU A 89 10.96 -26.81 29.47
N SER A 90 9.68 -26.75 29.83
CA SER A 90 9.20 -27.06 31.19
C SER A 90 7.83 -27.69 31.11
N VAL A 91 7.50 -28.58 32.06
CA VAL A 91 6.17 -29.21 32.17
C VAL A 91 5.48 -28.78 33.44
N THR A 92 4.16 -28.62 33.38
CA THR A 92 3.28 -28.45 34.53
C THR A 92 2.13 -29.46 34.46
N HIS A 93 1.50 -29.74 35.61
CA HIS A 93 0.32 -30.59 35.72
C HIS A 93 -0.59 -30.09 36.84
N ASN A 94 -1.83 -30.58 36.85
CA ASN A 94 -2.81 -30.30 37.90
C ASN A 94 -3.05 -31.51 38.83
N ASP A 95 -2.18 -32.51 38.83
CA ASP A 95 -2.28 -33.80 39.52
C ASP A 95 -3.45 -34.72 39.13
N TYR A 96 -4.51 -34.21 38.51
CA TYR A 96 -5.72 -34.96 38.19
C TYR A 96 -5.71 -35.54 36.76
N ASN A 97 -5.58 -34.67 35.75
CA ASN A 97 -5.83 -35.03 34.35
C ASN A 97 -5.07 -34.20 33.32
N THR A 98 -4.62 -33.00 33.65
CA THR A 98 -4.02 -32.06 32.70
C THR A 98 -2.51 -32.05 32.82
N TRP A 99 -1.83 -32.28 31.70
CA TRP A 99 -0.38 -32.24 31.53
C TRP A 99 -0.04 -31.22 30.45
N THR A 100 0.82 -30.26 30.75
CA THR A 100 1.07 -29.11 29.89
C THR A 100 2.56 -28.93 29.65
N LEU A 101 2.97 -28.95 28.37
CA LEU A 101 4.33 -28.65 27.93
C LEU A 101 4.42 -27.18 27.54
N HIS A 102 5.37 -26.45 28.13
CA HIS A 102 5.69 -25.08 27.79
C HIS A 102 7.03 -25.01 27.05
N ILE A 103 7.09 -24.17 26.02
CA ILE A 103 8.29 -23.93 25.21
C ILE A 103 8.55 -22.43 25.21
N LYS A 104 9.51 -21.97 26.03
CA LYS A 104 9.84 -20.56 26.16
C LYS A 104 10.66 -20.06 24.97
N ASN A 105 10.44 -18.81 24.57
CA ASN A 105 11.23 -18.12 23.53
C ASN A 105 11.45 -19.03 22.31
N ALA A 106 10.36 -19.42 21.65
CA ALA A 106 10.37 -20.42 20.59
C ALA A 106 11.15 -19.94 19.36
N LYS A 107 11.80 -20.90 18.70
CA LYS A 107 12.68 -20.71 17.55
C LYS A 107 12.24 -21.58 16.38
N GLN A 108 12.76 -21.28 15.19
CA GLN A 108 12.47 -22.08 13.99
C GLN A 108 12.84 -23.56 14.13
N GLU A 109 13.84 -23.90 14.96
CA GLU A 109 14.24 -25.28 15.30
C GLU A 109 13.20 -26.07 16.12
N ASP A 110 12.33 -25.37 16.86
CA ASP A 110 11.28 -25.99 17.68
C ASP A 110 10.09 -26.45 16.84
N ARG A 111 9.90 -25.86 15.65
CA ARG A 111 8.85 -26.22 14.69
C ARG A 111 8.81 -27.74 14.47
N GLY A 112 7.61 -28.31 14.36
CA GLY A 112 7.42 -29.73 14.13
C GLY A 112 6.30 -30.37 14.93
N LEU A 113 6.23 -31.70 14.92
CA LEU A 113 5.22 -32.47 15.62
C LEU A 113 5.62 -32.73 17.08
N TYR A 114 4.72 -32.40 18.01
CA TYR A 114 4.80 -32.74 19.43
C TYR A 114 3.75 -33.78 19.76
N MET A 115 4.13 -34.80 20.53
CA MET A 115 3.29 -35.92 20.90
C MET A 115 3.14 -36.01 22.42
N CYS A 116 1.89 -36.10 22.87
CA CYS A 116 1.53 -36.53 24.21
C CYS A 116 1.28 -38.04 24.17
N GLN A 117 2.02 -38.80 24.98
CA GLN A 117 1.97 -40.25 25.04
C GLN A 117 1.60 -40.73 26.44
N VAL A 118 0.79 -41.79 26.53
CA VAL A 118 0.40 -42.46 27.77
C VAL A 118 0.93 -43.89 27.75
N ASN A 119 1.52 -44.35 28.86
CA ASN A 119 2.15 -45.67 29.00
C ASN A 119 1.14 -46.83 29.22
N THR A 120 -0.01 -46.79 28.56
CA THR A 120 -0.96 -47.93 28.47
C THR A 120 -0.37 -49.08 27.64
N ASP A 121 -1.02 -50.24 27.71
CA ASP A 121 -0.70 -51.41 26.87
C ASP A 121 -2.00 -51.90 26.19
N PRO A 122 -2.22 -51.61 24.89
CA PRO A 122 -1.33 -50.91 23.97
C PRO A 122 -1.17 -49.41 24.28
N MET A 123 -0.06 -48.83 23.83
CA MET A 123 0.28 -47.42 24.02
C MET A 123 -0.71 -46.49 23.32
N LYS A 124 -1.20 -45.47 24.04
CA LYS A 124 -2.01 -44.38 23.48
C LYS A 124 -1.19 -43.11 23.29
N SER A 125 -1.43 -42.39 22.20
CA SER A 125 -0.75 -41.13 21.91
C SER A 125 -1.61 -40.20 21.04
N GLN A 126 -1.45 -38.90 21.21
CA GLN A 126 -1.96 -37.87 20.31
C GLN A 126 -0.89 -36.85 19.98
N SER A 127 -0.94 -36.27 18.79
CA SER A 127 0.09 -35.38 18.25
C SER A 127 -0.51 -34.11 17.66
N ALA A 128 0.24 -33.01 17.79
CA ALA A 128 -0.09 -31.71 17.21
C ALA A 128 1.16 -31.04 16.64
N PHE A 129 0.97 -30.12 15.71
CA PHE A 129 2.03 -29.38 15.04
C PHE A 129 2.26 -28.02 15.71
N LEU A 130 3.52 -27.68 15.97
CA LEU A 130 3.98 -26.33 16.30
C LEU A 130 4.46 -25.65 15.03
N GLU A 131 3.72 -24.66 14.52
CA GLU A 131 4.20 -23.77 13.47
C GLU A 131 4.81 -22.51 14.11
N VAL A 132 6.11 -22.33 13.94
CA VAL A 132 6.80 -21.09 14.35
C VAL A 132 6.87 -20.20 13.12
N VAL A 133 6.29 -19.00 13.21
CA VAL A 133 6.20 -18.02 12.13
C VAL A 133 7.07 -16.80 12.40
N ILE A 134 7.54 -16.12 11.35
CA ILE A 134 8.41 -14.95 11.44
C ILE A 134 7.76 -13.83 10.61
N PRO A 135 7.38 -12.68 11.22
CA PRO A 135 6.85 -11.53 10.50
C PRO A 135 7.77 -11.07 9.36
N PRO A 136 7.23 -10.40 8.32
CA PRO A 136 8.02 -9.88 7.22
C PRO A 136 8.87 -8.69 7.67
N ASP A 137 10.10 -8.62 7.18
CA ASP A 137 11.05 -7.55 7.50
C ASP A 137 11.90 -7.22 6.26
N ILE A 138 12.01 -5.94 5.91
CA ILE A 138 12.63 -5.50 4.64
C ILE A 138 14.15 -5.40 4.80
N ILE A 139 14.87 -6.12 3.93
CA ILE A 139 16.33 -6.11 3.89
C ILE A 139 16.75 -4.80 3.23
N SER A 140 17.15 -3.82 4.04
CA SER A 140 17.37 -2.44 3.59
C SER A 140 18.58 -2.30 2.66
N GLU A 141 19.58 -3.16 2.83
CA GLU A 141 20.83 -3.22 2.07
C GLU A 141 20.61 -3.79 0.65
N GLU A 142 19.63 -4.70 0.49
CA GLU A 142 19.29 -5.32 -0.79
C GLU A 142 18.09 -4.66 -1.49
N THR A 143 17.44 -3.71 -0.81
CA THR A 143 16.29 -2.96 -1.31
C THR A 143 16.73 -1.57 -1.74
N SER A 144 16.44 -1.21 -2.99
CA SER A 144 16.75 0.09 -3.59
C SER A 144 16.29 1.27 -2.70
N GLY A 145 17.00 2.39 -2.80
CA GLY A 145 16.58 3.68 -2.24
C GLY A 145 15.95 4.56 -3.32
N ASP A 146 15.94 5.87 -3.07
CA ASP A 146 15.55 6.88 -4.05
C ASP A 146 16.43 6.82 -5.30
N MET A 147 15.84 7.08 -6.46
CA MET A 147 16.51 6.91 -7.75
C MET A 147 16.24 8.10 -8.68
N MET A 148 17.28 8.58 -9.36
CA MET A 148 17.21 9.59 -10.42
C MET A 148 17.47 8.94 -11.77
N VAL A 149 16.55 9.10 -12.73
CA VAL A 149 16.68 8.54 -14.10
C VAL A 149 16.30 9.58 -15.15
N PRO A 150 16.97 9.65 -16.33
CA PRO A 150 16.54 10.52 -17.42
C PRO A 150 15.14 10.17 -17.96
N GLU A 151 14.37 11.15 -18.42
CA GLU A 151 13.13 10.92 -19.16
C GLU A 151 13.40 10.07 -20.42
N GLY A 152 12.51 9.12 -20.72
CA GLY A 152 12.66 8.14 -21.79
C GLY A 152 13.55 6.93 -21.46
N SER A 153 14.25 6.93 -20.33
CA SER A 153 15.10 5.80 -19.89
C SER A 153 14.30 4.73 -19.12
N SER A 154 15.01 3.80 -18.47
CA SER A 154 14.43 2.68 -17.71
C SER A 154 15.00 2.63 -16.28
N ALA A 155 14.17 2.23 -15.32
CA ALA A 155 14.52 2.08 -13.91
C ALA A 155 14.25 0.65 -13.44
N LYS A 156 15.06 0.16 -12.49
CA LYS A 156 14.91 -1.13 -11.84
C LYS A 156 14.84 -0.92 -10.32
N LEU A 157 13.63 -0.95 -9.78
CA LEU A 157 13.38 -0.85 -8.35
C LEU A 157 13.37 -2.27 -7.76
N THR A 158 14.24 -2.52 -6.78
CA THR A 158 14.35 -3.85 -6.13
C THR A 158 13.92 -3.72 -4.67
N CYS A 159 13.13 -4.68 -4.18
CA CYS A 159 12.71 -4.76 -2.79
C CYS A 159 12.65 -6.21 -2.33
N LYS A 160 13.39 -6.51 -1.26
CA LYS A 160 13.50 -7.84 -0.68
C LYS A 160 13.13 -7.82 0.78
N ALA A 161 12.43 -8.88 1.22
CA ALA A 161 12.09 -9.09 2.61
C ALA A 161 12.41 -10.51 3.05
N ARG A 162 12.83 -10.62 4.32
CA ARG A 162 12.94 -11.88 5.07
C ARG A 162 11.66 -12.11 5.88
N GLY A 163 11.38 -13.36 6.22
CA GLY A 163 10.19 -13.77 6.96
C GLY A 163 9.89 -15.24 6.69
N TYR A 164 9.01 -15.83 7.50
CA TYR A 164 8.55 -17.21 7.33
C TYR A 164 7.05 -17.32 7.67
N PRO A 165 6.17 -17.70 6.72
CA PRO A 165 6.44 -18.07 5.32
C PRO A 165 7.15 -16.97 4.51
N LYS A 166 7.72 -17.30 3.34
CA LYS A 166 8.43 -16.31 2.52
C LYS A 166 7.49 -15.15 2.18
N PRO A 167 7.86 -13.87 2.44
CA PRO A 167 7.01 -12.74 2.09
C PRO A 167 6.81 -12.58 0.58
N GLU A 168 5.57 -12.29 0.20
CA GLU A 168 5.21 -11.75 -1.10
C GLU A 168 5.44 -10.23 -1.11
N ILE A 169 5.98 -9.73 -2.22
CA ILE A 169 6.23 -8.29 -2.44
C ILE A 169 5.21 -7.74 -3.44
N VAL A 170 4.56 -6.63 -3.06
CA VAL A 170 3.62 -5.89 -3.90
C VAL A 170 4.02 -4.42 -4.00
N TRP A 171 4.21 -3.93 -5.22
CA TRP A 171 4.48 -2.53 -5.52
C TRP A 171 3.19 -1.75 -5.75
N ARG A 172 3.14 -0.51 -5.25
CA ARG A 172 2.09 0.49 -5.51
C ARG A 172 2.72 1.88 -5.60
N ARG A 173 2.04 2.85 -6.22
CA ARG A 173 2.35 4.27 -6.03
C ARG A 173 1.66 4.80 -4.78
N GLU A 174 2.32 5.72 -4.06
CA GLU A 174 1.76 6.35 -2.86
C GLU A 174 0.53 7.22 -3.18
N ASP A 175 0.57 7.94 -4.31
CA ASP A 175 -0.51 8.79 -4.83
C ASP A 175 -1.74 8.00 -5.35
N ARG A 176 -1.71 6.67 -5.23
CA ARG A 176 -2.73 5.72 -5.75
C ARG A 176 -2.88 5.75 -7.28
N GLY A 177 -1.94 6.36 -8.00
CA GLY A 177 -1.88 6.30 -9.46
C GLY A 177 -1.50 4.90 -9.97
N ASP A 178 -1.79 4.66 -11.25
CA ASP A 178 -1.40 3.42 -11.91
C ASP A 178 0.12 3.34 -12.15
N ILE A 179 0.67 2.16 -11.95
CA ILE A 179 1.99 1.78 -12.47
C ILE A 179 1.81 1.44 -13.96
N ILE A 180 2.59 2.09 -14.83
CA ILE A 180 2.54 1.86 -16.29
C ILE A 180 3.60 0.83 -16.67
N VAL A 181 3.23 -0.43 -16.63
CA VAL A 181 4.09 -1.52 -17.12
C VAL A 181 4.03 -1.55 -18.64
N ARG A 182 5.20 -1.64 -19.28
CA ARG A 182 5.33 -1.76 -20.74
C ARG A 182 6.02 -3.08 -21.08
N ASP A 183 5.58 -3.69 -22.18
CA ASP A 183 6.29 -4.85 -22.75
C ASP A 183 7.76 -4.50 -23.09
N ILE A 184 8.62 -5.51 -23.23
CA ILE A 184 10.04 -5.36 -23.64
C ILE A 184 10.22 -4.56 -24.94
N ASN A 185 9.27 -4.65 -25.88
CA ASN A 185 9.29 -3.85 -27.11
C ASN A 185 8.76 -2.41 -26.91
N GLY A 186 8.13 -2.14 -25.77
CA GLY A 186 7.54 -0.85 -25.39
C GLY A 186 6.23 -0.49 -26.10
N GLY A 187 5.62 -1.44 -26.83
CA GLY A 187 4.38 -1.23 -27.58
C GLY A 187 3.13 -1.27 -26.69
N THR A 188 2.93 -2.37 -25.95
CA THR A 188 1.77 -2.54 -25.06
C THR A 188 1.99 -1.79 -23.75
N LYS A 189 1.06 -0.91 -23.39
CA LYS A 189 1.02 -0.22 -22.08
C LYS A 189 -0.10 -0.82 -21.23
N ILE A 190 0.25 -1.44 -20.10
CA ILE A 190 -0.69 -1.96 -19.12
C ILE A 190 -0.65 -1.05 -17.89
N ARG A 191 -1.81 -0.55 -17.49
CA ARG A 191 -1.98 0.21 -16.24
C ARG A 191 -2.36 -0.77 -15.13
N GLN A 192 -1.61 -0.77 -14.04
CA GLN A 192 -1.85 -1.64 -12.89
C GLN A 192 -1.76 -0.84 -11.59
N THR A 193 -2.81 -0.93 -10.76
CA THR A 193 -2.83 -0.31 -9.42
C THR A 193 -1.85 -0.99 -8.45
N SER A 194 -1.43 -2.22 -8.76
CA SER A 194 -0.34 -2.91 -8.06
C SER A 194 0.35 -3.95 -8.93
N VAL A 195 1.66 -4.13 -8.72
CA VAL A 195 2.50 -5.13 -9.42
C VAL A 195 3.14 -6.06 -8.40
N GLN A 196 3.10 -7.37 -8.62
CA GLN A 196 3.73 -8.37 -7.75
C GLN A 196 5.19 -8.64 -8.16
N GLY A 197 6.05 -8.91 -7.18
CA GLY A 197 7.44 -9.37 -7.37
C GLY A 197 8.50 -8.53 -6.67
N GLU A 198 9.65 -9.12 -6.37
CA GLU A 198 10.79 -8.45 -5.71
C GLU A 198 11.43 -7.34 -6.59
N ILE A 199 11.17 -7.33 -7.89
CA ILE A 199 11.76 -6.38 -8.84
C ILE A 199 10.66 -5.76 -9.69
N LEU A 200 10.54 -4.43 -9.65
CA LEU A 200 9.74 -3.64 -10.58
C LEU A 200 10.64 -3.00 -11.63
N ILE A 201 10.38 -3.32 -12.90
CA ILE A 201 11.08 -2.73 -14.05
C ILE A 201 10.13 -1.73 -14.73
N LEU A 202 10.57 -0.48 -14.81
CA LEU A 202 9.88 0.60 -15.51
C LEU A 202 10.71 0.95 -16.75
N THR A 203 10.10 1.02 -17.93
CA THR A 203 10.81 1.32 -19.19
C THR A 203 10.19 2.51 -19.90
N LYS A 204 10.99 3.25 -20.68
CA LYS A 204 10.55 4.46 -21.42
C LYS A 204 9.77 5.43 -20.52
N ILE A 205 10.32 5.72 -19.35
CA ILE A 205 9.70 6.45 -18.24
C ILE A 205 9.40 7.90 -18.66
N THR A 206 8.19 8.36 -18.39
CA THR A 206 7.76 9.76 -18.61
C THR A 206 7.66 10.53 -17.29
N ARG A 207 7.68 11.86 -17.32
CA ARG A 207 7.53 12.71 -16.13
C ARG A 207 6.29 12.42 -15.26
N SER A 208 5.19 11.91 -15.83
CA SER A 208 3.99 11.49 -15.07
C SER A 208 4.19 10.20 -14.25
N GLU A 209 5.28 9.47 -14.47
CA GLU A 209 5.70 8.32 -13.68
C GLU A 209 6.67 8.69 -12.55
N MET A 210 7.02 9.97 -12.43
CA MET A 210 7.72 10.48 -11.24
C MET A 210 6.81 10.37 -10.00
N GLY A 211 7.42 10.12 -8.84
CA GLY A 211 6.73 10.07 -7.54
C GLY A 211 7.21 8.95 -6.62
N THR A 212 6.59 8.84 -5.45
CA THR A 212 6.91 7.79 -4.48
C THR A 212 6.31 6.43 -4.89
N TYR A 213 7.18 5.45 -5.07
CA TYR A 213 6.83 4.05 -5.15
C TYR A 213 6.98 3.41 -3.77
N MET A 214 6.06 2.52 -3.43
CA MET A 214 6.07 1.77 -2.17
C MET A 214 6.04 0.28 -2.46
N CYS A 215 7.04 -0.46 -1.96
CA CYS A 215 6.95 -1.91 -1.87
C CYS A 215 6.35 -2.29 -0.51
N ILE A 216 5.46 -3.28 -0.52
CA ILE A 216 4.79 -3.83 0.65
C ILE A 216 5.16 -5.31 0.73
N ALA A 217 5.68 -5.76 1.87
CA ALA A 217 6.01 -7.15 2.15
C ALA A 217 4.99 -7.77 3.12
N SER A 218 4.42 -8.91 2.74
CA SER A 218 3.49 -9.66 3.61
C SER A 218 3.63 -11.17 3.41
N ASN A 219 3.53 -11.92 4.50
CA ASN A 219 3.45 -13.39 4.50
C ASN A 219 2.24 -13.91 5.30
N GLY A 220 1.24 -13.06 5.52
CA GLY A 220 0.08 -13.37 6.37
C GLY A 220 0.33 -13.25 7.87
N VAL A 221 1.57 -13.02 8.31
CA VAL A 221 1.92 -12.80 9.73
C VAL A 221 2.01 -11.30 10.00
N PRO A 222 1.18 -10.72 10.90
CA PRO A 222 1.26 -9.31 11.23
C PRO A 222 2.53 -8.93 12.02
N PRO A 223 3.06 -7.71 11.87
CA PRO A 223 2.63 -6.67 10.92
C PRO A 223 3.22 -6.90 9.51
N SER A 224 2.46 -6.59 8.47
CA SER A 224 3.05 -6.33 7.15
C SER A 224 3.89 -5.04 7.21
N VAL A 225 4.97 -5.00 6.45
CA VAL A 225 5.91 -3.86 6.41
C VAL A 225 6.00 -3.27 5.01
N SER A 226 6.40 -2.00 4.90
CA SER A 226 6.60 -1.34 3.61
C SER A 226 7.82 -0.42 3.63
N LYS A 227 8.36 -0.14 2.44
CA LYS A 227 9.41 0.86 2.23
C LYS A 227 9.00 1.79 1.08
N GLN A 228 9.17 3.09 1.30
CA GLN A 228 8.95 4.14 0.31
C GLN A 228 10.26 4.48 -0.42
N MET A 229 10.15 4.81 -1.70
CA MET A 229 11.26 5.08 -2.60
C MET A 229 10.83 6.13 -3.62
N MET A 230 11.49 7.28 -3.65
CA MET A 230 11.19 8.35 -4.60
C MET A 230 11.86 8.08 -5.95
N LEU A 231 11.05 8.00 -7.02
CA LEU A 231 11.55 7.99 -8.39
C LEU A 231 11.53 9.41 -8.95
N HIS A 232 12.71 10.00 -9.11
CA HIS A 232 12.93 11.27 -9.79
C HIS A 232 13.19 11.04 -11.28
N VAL A 233 12.45 11.75 -12.13
CA VAL A 233 12.62 11.73 -13.59
C VAL A 233 13.30 13.04 -14.00
N ASN A 234 14.45 12.97 -14.66
CA ASN A 234 15.28 14.11 -15.02
C ASN A 234 15.07 14.50 -16.50
N PHE A 235 14.79 15.77 -16.75
CA PHE A 235 14.57 16.35 -18.07
C PHE A 235 15.05 17.82 -18.10
N HIS A 236 15.42 18.32 -19.29
CA HIS A 236 15.80 19.72 -19.45
C HIS A 236 14.61 20.66 -19.17
N PRO A 237 14.84 21.93 -18.81
CA PRO A 237 13.75 22.86 -18.56
C PRO A 237 12.91 23.07 -19.83
N MET A 238 11.60 23.24 -19.64
CA MET A 238 10.67 23.64 -20.69
C MET A 238 9.90 24.85 -20.20
N ILE A 239 9.73 25.85 -21.06
CA ILE A 239 9.03 27.08 -20.73
C ILE A 239 7.78 27.22 -21.61
N GLN A 240 6.65 27.47 -20.97
CA GLN A 240 5.38 27.84 -21.61
C GLN A 240 5.04 29.28 -21.23
N VAL A 241 4.64 30.07 -22.22
CA VAL A 241 4.32 31.50 -22.07
C VAL A 241 2.85 31.70 -22.45
N PRO A 242 1.94 31.93 -21.48
CA PRO A 242 0.52 32.09 -21.78
C PRO A 242 0.21 33.28 -22.70
N ASN A 243 0.96 34.37 -22.56
CA ASN A 243 0.82 35.59 -23.37
C ASN A 243 2.20 36.06 -23.85
N GLN A 244 2.57 35.73 -25.09
CA GLN A 244 3.84 36.16 -25.69
C GLN A 244 3.85 37.64 -26.10
N LEU A 245 2.67 38.26 -26.22
CA LEU A 245 2.49 39.66 -26.56
C LEU A 245 1.59 40.29 -25.50
N VAL A 246 2.14 41.20 -24.70
CA VAL A 246 1.46 41.83 -23.57
C VAL A 246 1.38 43.32 -23.83
N GLY A 247 0.16 43.86 -23.89
CA GLY A 247 -0.10 45.29 -24.01
C GLY A 247 -0.51 45.86 -22.67
N ALA A 248 0.01 47.04 -22.31
CA ALA A 248 -0.41 47.75 -21.10
C ALA A 248 -0.28 49.27 -21.27
N PRO A 249 -1.19 50.08 -20.70
CA PRO A 249 -1.08 51.54 -20.74
C PRO A 249 0.08 52.04 -19.87
N ALA A 250 0.70 53.15 -20.28
CA ALA A 250 1.67 53.87 -19.46
C ALA A 250 1.13 54.20 -18.05
N GLY A 251 2.01 54.19 -17.05
CA GLY A 251 1.67 54.42 -15.64
C GLY A 251 1.10 53.22 -14.88
N THR A 252 0.67 52.15 -15.57
CA THR A 252 0.11 50.95 -14.92
C THR A 252 1.19 49.99 -14.38
N ASN A 253 0.78 49.01 -13.57
CA ASN A 253 1.65 47.89 -13.17
C ASN A 253 1.36 46.68 -14.06
N VAL A 254 2.39 46.11 -14.67
CA VAL A 254 2.28 44.97 -15.61
C VAL A 254 2.86 43.73 -14.97
N THR A 255 2.27 42.55 -15.20
CA THR A 255 2.85 41.27 -14.77
C THR A 255 3.09 40.38 -15.99
N LEU A 256 4.36 40.05 -16.25
CA LEU A 256 4.76 39.03 -17.23
C LEU A 256 4.83 37.68 -16.53
N ILE A 257 4.44 36.61 -17.23
CA ILE A 257 4.28 35.26 -16.64
C ILE A 257 4.92 34.22 -17.55
N CYS A 258 5.74 33.35 -16.97
CA CYS A 258 6.22 32.11 -17.60
C CYS A 258 5.92 30.91 -16.70
N GLN A 259 5.51 29.80 -17.29
CA GLN A 259 5.33 28.52 -16.62
C GLN A 259 6.51 27.63 -17.02
N VAL A 260 7.23 27.11 -16.02
CA VAL A 260 8.44 26.31 -16.19
C VAL A 260 8.16 24.90 -15.70
N GLU A 261 8.54 23.89 -16.47
CA GLU A 261 8.71 22.52 -15.99
C GLU A 261 10.19 22.14 -16.05
N ALA A 262 10.78 21.69 -14.93
CA ALA A 262 12.17 21.25 -14.89
C ALA A 262 12.44 20.24 -13.75
N SER A 263 13.24 19.22 -14.03
CA SER A 263 13.73 18.26 -13.03
C SER A 263 15.15 17.78 -13.39
N PRO A 264 16.18 17.91 -12.53
CA PRO A 264 16.15 18.50 -11.19
C PRO A 264 15.73 19.98 -11.20
N LYS A 265 15.44 20.52 -10.02
CA LYS A 265 14.98 21.91 -9.85
C LYS A 265 15.91 22.88 -10.58
N ALA A 266 15.33 23.70 -11.46
CA ALA A 266 16.05 24.74 -12.19
C ALA A 266 16.27 26.01 -11.37
N ILE A 267 17.28 26.77 -11.78
CA ILE A 267 17.44 28.20 -11.47
C ILE A 267 16.73 28.97 -12.58
N ASN A 268 15.84 29.89 -12.22
CA ASN A 268 15.11 30.70 -13.19
C ASN A 268 15.35 32.20 -12.98
N TYR A 269 15.40 32.96 -14.07
CA TYR A 269 15.69 34.39 -14.04
C TYR A 269 15.09 35.09 -15.26
N TRP A 270 15.01 36.43 -15.19
CA TRP A 270 14.52 37.27 -16.26
C TRP A 270 15.65 38.12 -16.84
N THR A 271 15.62 38.33 -18.16
CA THR A 271 16.51 39.29 -18.84
C THR A 271 15.68 40.19 -19.77
N ARG A 272 16.24 41.32 -20.18
CA ARG A 272 15.78 42.01 -21.40
C ARG A 272 16.24 41.23 -22.63
N GLU A 273 15.61 41.47 -23.77
CA GLU A 273 16.03 40.91 -25.08
C GLU A 273 17.46 41.33 -25.48
N THR A 274 17.97 42.42 -24.90
CA THR A 274 19.37 42.87 -24.99
C THR A 274 20.38 42.00 -24.23
N GLY A 275 19.92 41.02 -23.43
CA GLY A 275 20.76 40.18 -22.57
C GLY A 275 21.04 40.75 -21.17
N GLU A 276 20.55 41.95 -20.85
CA GLU A 276 20.68 42.54 -19.52
C GLU A 276 19.84 41.76 -18.49
N MET A 277 20.48 41.25 -17.42
CA MET A 277 19.76 40.55 -16.34
C MET A 277 18.91 41.51 -15.51
N ILE A 278 17.65 41.14 -15.28
CA ILE A 278 16.72 41.92 -14.48
C ILE A 278 16.86 41.51 -13.01
N ILE A 279 17.07 42.49 -12.14
CA ILE A 279 17.26 42.30 -10.69
C ILE A 279 16.11 43.00 -9.96
N THR A 280 15.61 42.38 -8.88
CA THR A 280 14.52 42.92 -8.07
C THR A 280 14.91 44.26 -7.43
N ASN A 281 14.09 45.28 -7.63
CA ASN A 281 14.28 46.64 -7.12
C ASN A 281 12.92 47.36 -7.00
N HIS A 282 12.91 48.71 -6.93
CA HIS A 282 11.67 49.49 -6.85
C HIS A 282 10.82 49.44 -8.14
N LYS A 283 11.42 49.08 -9.27
CA LYS A 283 10.81 49.03 -10.61
C LYS A 283 10.34 47.63 -10.98
N TYR A 284 11.19 46.63 -10.74
CA TYR A 284 10.99 45.22 -11.06
C TYR A 284 10.82 44.40 -9.78
N THR A 285 9.75 43.61 -9.69
CA THR A 285 9.56 42.63 -8.60
C THR A 285 9.39 41.25 -9.21
N MET A 286 10.31 40.32 -8.91
CA MET A 286 10.22 38.93 -9.37
C MET A 286 9.71 38.02 -8.25
N SER A 287 8.90 37.02 -8.61
CA SER A 287 8.44 35.98 -7.69
C SER A 287 8.26 34.65 -8.41
N GLU A 288 8.48 33.55 -7.70
CA GLU A 288 8.23 32.18 -8.16
C GLU A 288 7.13 31.52 -7.31
N GLU A 289 6.18 30.86 -7.97
CA GLU A 289 5.06 30.17 -7.34
C GLU A 289 5.09 28.69 -7.73
N ARG A 290 5.12 27.78 -6.75
CA ARG A 290 5.23 26.33 -7.00
C ARG A 290 3.87 25.77 -7.41
N MET A 291 3.78 25.22 -8.63
CA MET A 291 2.55 24.61 -9.17
C MET A 291 2.52 23.09 -8.96
N SER A 292 3.67 22.42 -8.99
CA SER A 292 3.80 20.97 -8.72
C SER A 292 5.20 20.64 -8.20
N ASP A 293 5.55 19.35 -8.11
CA ASP A 293 6.90 18.94 -7.71
C ASP A 293 8.00 19.37 -8.68
N TYR A 294 7.67 19.52 -9.96
CA TYR A 294 8.59 19.91 -11.05
C TYR A 294 8.12 21.12 -11.86
N SER A 295 7.00 21.75 -11.48
CA SER A 295 6.43 22.92 -12.18
C SER A 295 6.40 24.17 -11.30
N VAL A 296 6.84 25.30 -11.87
CA VAL A 296 6.94 26.62 -11.23
C VAL A 296 6.39 27.69 -12.17
N GLN A 297 5.60 28.62 -11.65
CA GLN A 297 5.19 29.83 -12.35
C GLN A 297 6.08 31.00 -11.94
N MET A 298 6.89 31.50 -12.88
CA MET A 298 7.66 32.73 -12.73
C MET A 298 6.77 33.93 -13.03
N ARG A 299 6.87 34.99 -12.22
CA ARG A 299 6.22 36.27 -12.44
C ARG A 299 7.24 37.40 -12.38
N LEU A 300 7.17 38.34 -13.33
CA LEU A 300 7.91 39.61 -13.32
C LEU A 300 6.91 40.75 -13.32
N ILE A 301 6.84 41.49 -12.21
CA ILE A 301 6.01 42.68 -12.06
C ILE A 301 6.85 43.91 -12.40
N ILE A 302 6.38 44.69 -13.38
CA ILE A 302 6.97 45.97 -13.81
C ILE A 302 6.04 47.08 -13.30
N ARG A 303 6.53 47.91 -12.38
CA ARG A 303 5.72 48.96 -11.73
C ARG A 303 5.77 50.27 -12.52
N ASN A 304 4.66 51.02 -12.55
CA ASN A 304 4.58 52.35 -13.17
C ASN A 304 5.19 52.40 -14.59
N LEU A 305 4.58 51.69 -15.55
CA LEU A 305 5.11 51.44 -16.89
C LEU A 305 5.52 52.73 -17.63
N GLN A 306 6.75 52.77 -18.15
CA GLN A 306 7.30 53.88 -18.94
C GLN A 306 7.68 53.40 -20.34
N LYS A 307 7.86 54.33 -21.29
CA LYS A 307 8.25 54.00 -22.69
C LYS A 307 9.58 53.24 -22.78
N THR A 308 10.48 53.40 -21.81
CA THR A 308 11.77 52.69 -21.69
C THR A 308 11.64 51.24 -21.18
N ASP A 309 10.47 50.84 -20.68
CA ASP A 309 10.18 49.46 -20.29
C ASP A 309 9.61 48.63 -21.44
N LEU A 310 9.22 49.25 -22.54
CA LEU A 310 8.69 48.55 -23.70
C LEU A 310 9.81 47.80 -24.43
N GLY A 311 9.44 46.71 -25.11
CA GLY A 311 10.38 45.83 -25.81
C GLY A 311 10.28 44.36 -25.42
N GLY A 312 11.26 43.56 -25.81
CA GLY A 312 11.33 42.15 -25.47
C GLY A 312 11.93 41.90 -24.08
N TYR A 313 11.33 40.93 -23.39
CA TYR A 313 11.78 40.32 -22.14
C TYR A 313 11.98 38.83 -22.41
N LYS A 314 12.98 38.21 -21.78
CA LYS A 314 13.13 36.76 -21.74
C LYS A 314 12.95 36.24 -20.32
N CYS A 315 12.25 35.12 -20.19
CA CYS A 315 12.39 34.25 -19.02
C CYS A 315 13.30 33.08 -19.42
N ILE A 316 14.27 32.78 -18.55
CA ILE A 316 15.29 31.75 -18.79
C ILE A 316 15.29 30.81 -17.59
N SER A 317 15.41 29.51 -17.86
CA SER A 317 15.44 28.45 -16.86
C SER A 317 16.54 27.45 -17.17
N LYS A 318 17.33 27.09 -16.15
CA LYS A 318 18.53 26.26 -16.29
C LYS A 318 18.63 25.22 -15.17
N ASN A 319 18.80 23.94 -15.53
CA ASN A 319 19.13 22.87 -14.59
C ASN A 319 20.38 22.09 -15.04
N SER A 320 20.69 21.00 -14.36
CA SER A 320 21.86 20.16 -14.67
C SER A 320 21.75 19.37 -15.98
N ILE A 321 20.57 19.35 -16.62
CA ILE A 321 20.29 18.63 -17.87
C ILE A 321 20.31 19.58 -19.08
N GLY A 322 19.92 20.84 -18.90
CA GLY A 322 19.94 21.83 -19.97
C GLY A 322 19.38 23.20 -19.56
N GLU A 323 19.11 24.00 -20.58
CA GLU A 323 18.63 25.39 -20.47
C GLU A 323 17.52 25.63 -21.50
N ALA A 324 16.56 26.47 -21.14
CA ALA A 324 15.52 26.95 -22.06
C ALA A 324 15.25 28.43 -21.82
N GLU A 325 14.90 29.14 -22.88
CA GLU A 325 14.46 30.53 -22.85
C GLU A 325 13.13 30.70 -23.61
N SER A 326 12.39 31.77 -23.30
CA SER A 326 11.22 32.19 -24.07
C SER A 326 11.01 33.69 -23.98
N ASN A 327 10.52 34.28 -25.07
CA ASN A 327 10.38 35.72 -25.26
C ASN A 327 8.95 36.19 -24.97
N ILE A 328 8.82 37.36 -24.35
CA ILE A 328 7.58 38.12 -24.17
C ILE A 328 7.81 39.54 -24.67
N ARG A 329 6.98 40.03 -25.58
CA ARG A 329 7.04 41.41 -26.08
C ARG A 329 6.02 42.28 -25.35
N LEU A 330 6.52 43.31 -24.65
CA LEU A 330 5.72 44.32 -23.98
C LEU A 330 5.57 45.55 -24.87
N TYR A 331 4.33 45.98 -25.12
CA TYR A 331 4.02 47.14 -25.97
C TYR A 331 3.02 48.09 -25.27
N ASP A 332 3.01 49.35 -25.71
CA ASP A 332 2.09 50.37 -25.20
C ASP A 332 0.66 50.06 -25.67
N MET A 333 -0.29 49.96 -24.74
CA MET A 333 -1.70 49.80 -25.08
C MET A 333 -2.38 51.16 -24.99
N ASP A 334 -2.47 51.85 -26.12
CA ASP A 334 -3.21 53.11 -26.22
C ASP A 334 -4.73 52.85 -26.16
N LEU A 335 -5.35 53.29 -25.07
CA LEU A 335 -6.79 53.14 -24.85
C LEU A 335 -7.62 54.07 -25.75
N THR A 336 -7.02 55.09 -26.37
CA THR A 336 -7.77 56.12 -27.11
C THR A 336 -8.37 55.62 -28.43
N GLU A 337 -7.77 54.63 -29.10
CA GLU A 337 -8.30 54.08 -30.35
C GLU A 337 -9.57 53.23 -30.14
N HIS A 338 -9.64 52.46 -29.04
CA HIS A 338 -10.82 51.63 -28.76
C HIS A 338 -12.05 52.47 -28.41
N SER A 339 -11.86 53.67 -27.86
CA SER A 339 -12.94 54.65 -27.67
C SER A 339 -13.40 55.35 -28.96
N ARG A 340 -12.58 55.39 -30.03
CA ARG A 340 -12.97 56.06 -31.29
C ARG A 340 -13.93 55.22 -32.14
N LYS A 341 -13.73 53.90 -32.21
CA LYS A 341 -14.56 53.00 -33.05
C LYS A 341 -16.02 52.83 -32.60
N ASN A 342 -16.38 53.29 -31.40
CA ASN A 342 -17.76 53.20 -30.89
C ASN A 342 -18.60 54.48 -31.13
N ASN A 343 -18.01 55.55 -31.67
CA ASN A 343 -18.65 56.87 -31.78
C ASN A 343 -18.94 57.33 -33.23
N GLU A 344 -18.69 56.50 -34.24
CA GLU A 344 -19.12 56.77 -35.62
C GLU A 344 -20.53 56.22 -35.84
N VAL A 345 -21.54 57.06 -35.53
CA VAL A 345 -22.92 56.86 -35.99
C VAL A 345 -23.02 57.46 -37.40
N PRO A 346 -23.37 56.68 -38.44
CA PRO A 346 -23.69 57.24 -39.74
C PRO A 346 -25.03 58.00 -39.64
N ASN A 347 -25.05 59.26 -40.09
CA ASN A 347 -26.32 59.95 -40.32
C ASN A 347 -27.05 59.26 -41.50
N GLU A 348 -28.26 58.78 -41.26
CA GLU A 348 -29.18 58.42 -42.33
C GLU A 348 -29.74 59.70 -42.97
N ASP A 349 -29.56 59.82 -44.28
CA ASP A 349 -30.48 60.59 -45.13
C ASP A 349 -30.90 59.65 -46.27
N GLY A 350 -32.21 59.53 -46.46
CA GLY A 350 -32.79 58.28 -46.96
C GLY A 350 -32.86 58.13 -48.48
N SER A 351 -32.91 56.88 -48.95
CA SER A 351 -33.94 56.46 -49.91
C SER A 351 -34.03 54.93 -49.99
N SER A 352 -35.23 54.45 -50.26
CA SER A 352 -35.57 53.04 -50.36
C SER A 352 -35.04 52.39 -51.64
N GLU A 353 -34.45 51.18 -51.54
CA GLU A 353 -34.90 50.08 -52.39
C GLU A 353 -34.57 48.69 -51.82
N SER A 354 -35.30 47.67 -52.32
CA SER A 354 -35.44 46.37 -51.67
C SER A 354 -34.81 45.22 -52.47
N ARG A 355 -34.05 44.33 -51.81
CA ARG A 355 -34.30 42.85 -51.72
C ARG A 355 -33.07 42.01 -51.31
N GLU A 356 -33.24 41.32 -50.18
CA GLU A 356 -32.98 39.88 -49.94
C GLU A 356 -31.60 39.20 -50.14
N HIS A 357 -31.23 38.44 -49.09
CA HIS A 357 -30.43 37.20 -49.07
C HIS A 357 -28.92 37.32 -49.46
N HIS A 358 -27.96 37.02 -48.57
CA HIS A 358 -27.85 35.82 -47.73
C HIS A 358 -26.93 36.10 -46.51
N GLY A 359 -27.27 35.60 -45.32
CA GLY A 359 -26.49 35.85 -44.11
C GLY A 359 -25.63 34.65 -43.67
N HIS A 360 -24.41 34.90 -43.17
CA HIS A 360 -23.74 34.03 -42.20
C HIS A 360 -22.56 34.72 -41.49
N ARG A 361 -22.41 34.42 -40.19
CA ARG A 361 -21.22 34.62 -39.33
C ARG A 361 -20.85 36.08 -38.98
N LEU A 362 -20.41 36.43 -37.77
CA LEU A 362 -20.11 35.67 -36.54
C LEU A 362 -20.51 36.52 -35.31
N ASN A 363 -20.75 35.88 -34.15
CA ASN A 363 -21.02 36.59 -32.90
C ASN A 363 -20.35 35.90 -31.69
N ARG A 364 -20.09 36.68 -30.63
CA ARG A 364 -19.43 36.37 -29.35
C ARG A 364 -17.90 36.19 -29.37
N ILE A 365 -17.22 37.01 -28.56
CA ILE A 365 -16.77 36.67 -27.20
C ILE A 365 -16.74 37.96 -26.38
N TYR A 366 -17.30 37.99 -25.17
CA TYR A 366 -16.76 38.75 -24.02
C TYR A 366 -17.47 38.42 -22.70
N GLN A 367 -16.68 38.52 -21.62
CA GLN A 367 -17.01 38.80 -20.21
C GLN A 367 -16.74 37.69 -19.17
N GLY A 368 -16.16 38.14 -18.06
CA GLY A 368 -15.86 37.37 -16.85
C GLY A 368 -14.92 38.13 -15.91
N SER A 369 -15.43 39.16 -15.22
CA SER A 369 -14.75 39.80 -14.07
C SER A 369 -15.70 39.88 -12.89
N LEU A 370 -15.17 39.64 -11.69
CA LEU A 370 -15.93 39.55 -10.44
C LEU A 370 -16.44 40.90 -9.92
N ARG A 371 -17.41 40.84 -9.01
CA ARG A 371 -17.84 41.91 -8.11
C ARG A 371 -17.96 41.37 -6.69
N GLU A 372 -17.52 42.16 -5.71
CA GLU A 372 -17.87 42.01 -4.29
C GLU A 372 -18.92 43.07 -3.90
N SER A 373 -19.75 42.79 -2.87
CA SER A 373 -19.83 43.56 -1.61
C SER A 373 -21.18 43.46 -0.85
N GLY A 374 -21.12 43.03 0.42
CA GLY A 374 -21.68 43.74 1.58
C GLY A 374 -23.18 43.68 2.00
N SER A 375 -23.47 42.89 3.07
CA SER A 375 -24.44 43.17 4.20
C SER A 375 -25.95 43.40 3.89
N THR A 376 -27.01 43.07 4.66
CA THR A 376 -27.34 42.48 6.00
C THR A 376 -28.64 41.62 5.86
N GLY A 377 -29.28 40.92 6.81
CA GLY A 377 -29.12 40.67 8.26
C GLY A 377 -30.44 40.13 8.91
N GLN A 378 -30.50 40.10 10.26
CA GLN A 378 -31.65 39.77 11.15
C GLN A 378 -32.19 38.29 11.23
N THR A 379 -32.36 37.86 12.48
CA THR A 379 -33.02 36.65 13.05
C THR A 379 -34.43 37.03 13.60
N PRO A 380 -35.31 36.18 14.25
CA PRO A 380 -35.05 34.89 14.94
C PRO A 380 -36.19 33.80 15.00
N LEU A 381 -35.90 32.65 15.65
CA LEU A 381 -36.79 31.67 16.35
C LEU A 381 -37.95 31.01 15.51
N ASP A 382 -38.48 29.81 15.76
CA ASP A 382 -38.24 28.69 16.70
C ASP A 382 -38.91 27.40 16.15
N THR A 383 -38.57 26.20 16.67
CA THR A 383 -39.43 25.00 16.94
C THR A 383 -38.75 23.61 16.78
N GLU A 384 -39.17 22.69 17.65
CA GLU A 384 -38.69 21.30 17.79
C GLU A 384 -39.36 20.30 16.81
N GLY A 385 -38.79 19.10 16.61
CA GLY A 385 -39.47 18.03 15.86
C GLY A 385 -38.68 16.72 15.72
N THR A 386 -39.00 15.72 16.54
CA THR A 386 -38.49 14.34 16.50
C THR A 386 -38.90 13.55 15.23
N SER A 387 -38.05 12.61 14.76
CA SER A 387 -38.42 11.16 14.60
C SER A 387 -37.27 10.31 14.03
N ALA A 388 -37.34 8.99 14.24
CA ALA A 388 -36.34 7.99 13.87
C ALA A 388 -36.35 7.60 12.37
N ALA A 389 -35.22 7.05 11.88
CA ALA A 389 -35.11 6.41 10.58
C ALA A 389 -34.65 4.94 10.72
N THR A 390 -35.45 4.04 10.17
CA THR A 390 -35.39 2.58 10.41
C THR A 390 -34.41 1.86 9.50
N THR A 391 -33.76 0.82 10.03
CA THR A 391 -32.98 -0.17 9.28
C THR A 391 -33.77 -0.79 8.13
N ILE A 392 -33.28 -0.68 6.90
CA ILE A 392 -33.82 -1.42 5.75
C ILE A 392 -32.88 -2.58 5.39
N ILE A 393 -33.28 -3.79 5.79
CA ILE A 393 -32.80 -5.03 5.19
C ILE A 393 -33.51 -5.18 3.83
N LYS A 394 -32.75 -5.37 2.75
CA LYS A 394 -33.30 -5.85 1.46
C LYS A 394 -32.61 -7.15 1.06
N SER A 395 -33.44 -8.11 0.69
CA SER A 395 -33.09 -9.52 0.44
C SER A 395 -33.49 -9.94 -0.97
N PHE A 396 -32.78 -10.96 -1.49
CA PHE A 396 -33.11 -11.78 -2.67
C PHE A 396 -32.87 -11.15 -4.07
N PRO A 397 -32.67 -11.97 -5.13
CA PRO A 397 -32.87 -13.43 -5.21
C PRO A 397 -31.65 -14.30 -5.61
N LYS A 398 -31.84 -15.62 -5.46
CA LYS A 398 -31.04 -16.70 -6.06
C LYS A 398 -31.62 -17.10 -7.44
N LEU A 399 -30.92 -18.01 -8.14
CA LEU A 399 -31.12 -18.55 -9.51
C LEU A 399 -30.37 -17.72 -10.57
N SER A 400 -29.57 -18.30 -11.48
CA SER A 400 -29.46 -19.71 -11.88
C SER A 400 -27.99 -20.18 -12.01
N ILE A 401 -27.70 -21.38 -11.51
CA ILE A 401 -26.50 -22.17 -11.85
C ILE A 401 -27.01 -23.49 -12.42
N ILE A 402 -26.72 -23.76 -13.71
CA ILE A 402 -26.74 -25.07 -14.38
C ILE A 402 -26.26 -24.84 -15.83
N LEU A 403 -25.35 -25.72 -16.31
CA LEU A 403 -24.65 -25.67 -17.62
C LEU A 403 -23.68 -24.46 -17.73
N ILE A 404 -22.40 -24.61 -18.11
CA ILE A 404 -21.76 -25.67 -18.90
C ILE A 404 -20.48 -26.17 -18.20
N ILE A 405 -20.47 -27.44 -17.79
CA ILE A 405 -19.25 -28.21 -17.54
C ILE A 405 -18.82 -28.79 -18.89
N HIS A 406 -17.89 -28.15 -19.60
CA HIS A 406 -17.22 -28.71 -20.79
C HIS A 406 -16.06 -27.81 -21.26
N TYR A 407 -14.96 -27.70 -20.50
CA TYR A 407 -13.66 -27.24 -21.05
C TYR A 407 -12.41 -27.64 -20.22
N THR A 408 -12.49 -28.73 -19.44
CA THR A 408 -11.35 -29.28 -18.67
C THR A 408 -11.19 -30.78 -18.88
N LEU A 409 -11.02 -31.19 -20.15
CA LEU A 409 -10.74 -32.58 -20.53
C LEU A 409 -10.06 -32.63 -21.91
N ASN A 410 -8.86 -32.03 -22.02
CA ASN A 410 -7.98 -32.23 -23.18
C ASN A 410 -6.49 -31.87 -22.97
N ILE A 411 -5.96 -31.97 -21.73
CA ILE A 411 -4.51 -31.85 -21.45
C ILE A 411 -4.02 -32.91 -20.45
N ILE A 412 -4.53 -34.15 -20.55
CA ILE A 412 -3.90 -35.35 -19.93
C ILE A 412 -4.08 -36.56 -20.88
N HIS A 413 -3.54 -36.46 -22.10
CA HIS A 413 -3.35 -37.65 -22.95
C HIS A 413 -2.28 -37.45 -24.04
N ASN A 414 -1.13 -36.87 -23.69
CA ASN A 414 0.01 -36.76 -24.62
C ASN A 414 1.39 -36.80 -23.94
N VAL A 415 1.45 -37.51 -22.79
CA VAL A 415 2.70 -37.98 -22.16
C VAL A 415 2.40 -39.40 -21.71
N ILE A 416 3.30 -40.34 -22.01
CA ILE A 416 3.11 -41.81 -21.90
C ILE A 416 2.24 -42.42 -23.02
N THR A 417 2.78 -42.42 -24.24
CA THR A 417 3.12 -43.64 -25.02
C THR A 417 4.17 -43.27 -26.07
#